data_AF-A0A5J4QWA0-F1
#
_entry.id   AF-A0A5J4QWA0-F1
#
_cell.length_a   1.000
_cell.length_b   1.000
_cell.length_c   1.000
_cell.angle_alpha   90.00
_cell.angle_beta   90.00
_cell.angle_gamma   90.00
#
_symmetry.space_group_name_H-M   'P 1'
#
loop_
_entity.id
_entity.type
_entity.pdbx_description
1 polymer ?
#
loop_
_entity_poly.entity_id
_entity_poly.type
_entity_poly.pdbx_seq_one_letter_code
_entity_poly.pdbx_strand_id
1 'polypeptide(L)'
;MVTKGDFELTPTEAFVLGGTFLIHDLGMGLASFPNGIKELKKETIWKDTVASLLRKKYNRPIRDDDFLELDSAIERSATENVLRLLHAKHAEKLALISWKDKENKDIF
;
A
#
# COMPACT_ATOMS: atom_id res chain seq x y z
N MET A 1 16.65 0.45 26.43
CA MET A 1 16.81 -0.40 25.23
C MET A 1 16.67 -1.84 25.71
N VAL A 2 15.58 -2.51 25.35
CA VAL A 2 15.31 -3.90 25.78
C VAL A 2 15.79 -4.83 24.68
N THR A 3 16.99 -5.39 24.83
CA THR A 3 17.29 -6.74 24.36
C THR A 3 18.27 -7.37 25.35
N LYS A 4 17.78 -8.32 26.13
CA LYS A 4 18.63 -9.21 26.92
C LYS A 4 18.46 -10.59 26.31
N GLY A 5 19.44 -11.02 25.53
CA GLY A 5 19.49 -12.31 24.84
C GLY A 5 19.38 -12.17 23.33
N ASP A 6 20.28 -12.81 22.60
CA ASP A 6 20.13 -13.06 21.17
C ASP A 6 18.90 -13.95 20.98
N PHE A 7 17.90 -13.44 20.26
CA PHE A 7 16.67 -14.16 19.96
C PHE A 7 16.77 -14.72 18.54
N GLU A 8 17.10 -16.01 18.43
CA GLU A 8 17.11 -16.71 17.15
C GLU A 8 15.69 -17.10 16.74
N LEU A 9 15.22 -16.57 15.62
CA LEU A 9 13.95 -16.97 15.01
C LEU A 9 14.13 -18.27 14.25
N THR A 10 13.23 -19.22 14.47
CA THR A 10 13.09 -20.35 13.55
C THR A 10 12.66 -19.85 12.17
N PRO A 11 12.93 -20.59 11.09
CA PRO A 11 12.47 -20.24 9.74
C PRO A 11 10.95 -19.99 9.67
N THR A 12 10.17 -20.74 10.46
CA THR A 12 8.71 -20.58 10.53
C THR A 12 8.32 -19.28 11.23
N GLU A 13 8.95 -18.93 12.36
CA GLU A 13 8.68 -17.67 13.06
C GLU A 13 9.09 -16.47 12.21
N ALA A 14 10.23 -16.56 11.50
CA ALA A 14 10.67 -15.53 10.56
C ALA A 14 9.69 -15.35 9.40
N PHE A 15 9.14 -16.46 8.87
CA PHE A 15 8.14 -16.41 7.80
C PHE A 15 6.85 -15.73 8.26
N VAL A 16 6.32 -16.12 9.42
CA VAL A 16 5.10 -15.53 10.00
C VAL A 16 5.32 -14.06 10.30
N LEU A 17 6.45 -13.71 10.95
CA LEU A 17 6.81 -12.33 11.27
C LEU A 17 6.93 -11.46 10.01
N GLY A 18 7.57 -11.98 8.96
CA GLY A 18 7.66 -11.30 7.67
C GLY A 18 6.28 -11.05 7.06
N GLY A 19 5.38 -12.03 7.11
CA GLY A 19 3.99 -11.88 6.68
C GLY A 19 3.23 -10.80 7.49
N THR A 20 3.45 -10.75 8.80
CA THR A 20 2.84 -9.73 9.67
C THR A 20 3.27 -8.32 9.28
N PHE A 21 4.55 -8.08 9.00
CA PHE A 21 5.01 -6.77 8.53
C PHE A 21 4.38 -6.38 7.20
N LEU A 22 4.29 -7.31 6.23
CA LEU A 22 3.65 -7.04 4.95
C LEU A 22 2.17 -6.68 5.09
N ILE A 23 1.43 -7.41 5.92
CA ILE A 23 0.00 -7.15 6.16
C ILE A 23 -0.19 -5.84 6.92
N HIS A 24 0.64 -5.59 7.93
CA HIS A 24 0.65 -4.35 8.69
C HIS A 24 0.84 -3.14 7.75
N ASP A 25 1.86 -3.17 6.89
CA ASP A 25 2.21 -2.04 6.03
C ASP A 25 1.12 -1.77 4.99
N LEU A 26 0.52 -2.82 4.43
CA LEU A 26 -0.61 -2.68 3.52
C LEU A 26 -1.85 -2.13 4.22
N GLY A 27 -2.15 -2.60 5.43
CA GLY A 27 -3.25 -2.12 6.24
C GLY A 27 -3.10 -0.65 6.64
N MET A 28 -1.92 -0.27 7.10
CA MET A 28 -1.59 1.11 7.47
C MET A 28 -1.56 2.04 6.25
N GLY A 29 -1.02 1.56 5.12
CA GLY A 29 -1.09 2.25 3.84
C GLY A 29 -2.53 2.54 3.44
N LEU A 30 -3.43 1.55 3.51
CA LEU A 30 -4.84 1.74 3.17
C LEU A 30 -5.56 2.69 4.15
N ALA A 31 -5.28 2.56 5.45
CA ALA A 31 -5.85 3.42 6.49
C ALA A 31 -5.47 4.90 6.34
N SER A 32 -4.31 5.17 5.72
CA SER A 32 -3.85 6.54 5.47
C SER A 32 -4.59 7.28 4.35
N PHE A 33 -5.51 6.62 3.64
CA PHE A 33 -6.40 7.22 2.63
C PHE A 33 -7.84 7.24 3.15
N PRO A 34 -8.35 8.39 3.66
CA PRO A 34 -9.68 8.50 4.22
C PRO A 34 -10.80 8.13 3.24
N ASN A 35 -10.60 8.35 1.92
CA ASN A 35 -11.54 7.95 0.88
C ASN A 35 -11.19 6.60 0.21
N GLY A 36 -10.27 5.84 0.81
CA GLY A 36 -9.84 4.51 0.39
C GLY A 36 -9.14 4.48 -0.98
N ILE A 37 -9.21 3.32 -1.66
CA ILE A 37 -8.52 3.04 -2.93
C ILE A 37 -8.89 4.05 -4.03
N LYS A 38 -10.07 4.67 -3.97
CA LYS A 38 -10.51 5.68 -4.96
C LYS A 38 -9.62 6.93 -4.95
N GLU A 39 -9.08 7.30 -3.79
CA GLU A 39 -8.15 8.42 -3.65
C GLU A 39 -6.78 8.05 -4.21
N LEU A 40 -6.30 6.86 -3.86
CA LEU A 40 -5.05 6.30 -4.37
C LEU A 40 -5.01 6.27 -5.90
N LYS A 41 -6.12 5.90 -6.56
CA LYS A 41 -6.21 5.85 -8.03
C LYS A 41 -6.07 7.22 -8.71
N LYS A 42 -6.30 8.32 -8.00
CA LYS A 42 -6.12 9.68 -8.54
C LYS A 42 -4.67 10.14 -8.51
N GLU A 43 -3.86 9.54 -7.64
CA GLU A 43 -2.45 9.89 -7.48
C GLU A 43 -1.66 9.61 -8.76
N THR A 44 -0.75 10.53 -9.10
CA THR A 44 0.12 10.39 -10.27
C THR A 44 0.96 9.12 -10.17
N ILE A 45 1.47 8.79 -8.98
CA ILE A 45 2.29 7.60 -8.76
C ILE A 45 1.52 6.30 -9.06
N TRP A 46 0.21 6.29 -8.87
CA TRP A 46 -0.61 5.12 -9.20
C TRP A 46 -0.73 4.95 -10.71
N LYS A 47 -1.01 6.04 -11.43
CA LYS A 47 -1.08 6.04 -12.90
C LYS A 47 0.26 5.64 -13.53
N ASP A 48 1.37 6.15 -12.99
CA ASP A 48 2.72 5.80 -13.44
C ASP A 48 3.04 4.32 -13.19
N THR A 49 2.60 3.78 -12.04
CA THR A 49 2.79 2.36 -11.72
C THR A 49 1.97 1.47 -12.66
N VAL A 50 0.71 1.82 -12.92
CA VAL A 50 -0.13 1.14 -13.92
C VAL A 50 0.53 1.19 -15.29
N ALA A 51 1.02 2.35 -15.71
CA ALA A 51 1.71 2.51 -16.97
C ALA A 51 2.93 1.57 -17.06
N SER A 52 3.78 1.57 -16.04
CA SER A 52 4.95 0.68 -15.97
C SER A 52 4.58 -0.80 -16.14
N LEU A 53 3.51 -1.25 -15.46
CA LEU A 53 3.03 -2.63 -15.54
C LEU A 53 2.45 -2.97 -16.92
N LEU A 54 1.65 -2.09 -17.52
CA LEU A 54 1.07 -2.27 -18.85
C LEU A 54 2.15 -2.30 -19.93
N ARG A 55 3.15 -1.41 -19.85
CA ARG A 55 4.31 -1.40 -20.75
C ARG A 55 5.06 -2.72 -20.68
N LYS A 56 5.25 -3.26 -19.47
CA LYS A 56 5.90 -4.57 -19.27
C LYS A 56 5.07 -5.73 -19.84
N LYS A 57 3.74 -5.67 -19.70
CA LYS A 57 2.82 -6.71 -20.20
C LYS A 57 2.76 -6.74 -21.73
N TYR A 58 2.62 -5.58 -22.38
CA TYR A 58 2.41 -5.49 -23.82
C TYR A 58 3.68 -5.26 -24.64
N ASN A 59 4.80 -4.96 -23.97
CA ASN A 59 6.08 -4.64 -24.59
C ASN A 59 5.98 -3.55 -25.68
N ARG A 60 5.04 -2.60 -25.51
CA ARG A 60 4.77 -1.50 -26.43
C ARG A 60 4.46 -0.20 -25.68
N PRO A 61 4.50 0.97 -26.35
CA PRO A 61 3.96 2.20 -25.80
C PRO A 61 2.47 2.05 -25.47
N ILE A 62 2.08 2.66 -24.36
CA ILE A 62 0.72 2.60 -23.81
C ILE A 62 -0.13 3.65 -24.49
N ARG A 63 -1.37 3.30 -24.77
CA ARG A 63 -2.40 4.19 -25.33
C ARG A 63 -3.41 4.51 -24.23
N ASP A 64 -4.14 5.60 -24.41
CA ASP A 64 -5.18 5.99 -23.44
C ASP A 64 -6.26 4.90 -23.30
N ASP A 65 -6.54 4.17 -24.37
CA ASP A 65 -7.45 3.01 -24.39
C ASP A 65 -7.01 1.88 -23.44
N ASP A 66 -5.70 1.72 -23.21
CA ASP A 66 -5.16 0.68 -22.33
C ASP A 66 -5.51 0.95 -20.84
N PHE A 67 -5.88 2.18 -20.49
CA PHE A 67 -6.39 2.53 -19.15
C PHE A 67 -7.90 2.31 -19.02
N LEU A 68 -8.65 2.34 -20.13
CA LEU A 68 -10.10 2.08 -20.17
C LEU A 68 -10.39 0.58 -20.01
N GLU A 69 -9.54 -0.29 -20.58
CA GLU A 69 -9.61 -1.74 -20.46
C GLU A 69 -8.61 -2.30 -19.43
N LEU A 70 -8.56 -1.69 -18.24
CA LEU A 70 -7.61 -2.11 -17.22
C LEU A 70 -7.97 -3.48 -16.64
N ASP A 71 -7.08 -4.45 -16.83
CA ASP A 71 -7.14 -5.77 -16.21
C ASP A 71 -7.12 -5.65 -14.68
N SER A 72 -8.06 -6.33 -14.00
CA SER A 72 -8.19 -6.32 -12.54
C SER A 72 -6.92 -6.82 -11.83
N ALA A 73 -6.15 -7.71 -12.47
CA ALA A 73 -4.87 -8.17 -11.95
C ALA A 73 -3.80 -7.06 -11.95
N ILE A 74 -3.77 -6.23 -13.00
CA ILE A 74 -2.85 -5.09 -13.11
C ILE A 74 -3.26 -4.01 -12.12
N GLU A 75 -4.56 -3.74 -12.00
CA GLU A 75 -5.09 -2.77 -11.05
C GLU A 75 -4.70 -3.14 -9.60
N ARG A 76 -4.89 -4.40 -9.23
CA ARG A 76 -4.50 -4.92 -7.91
C ARG A 76 -3.00 -4.79 -7.67
N SER A 77 -2.18 -5.23 -8.62
CA SER A 77 -0.73 -5.18 -8.49
C SER A 77 -0.21 -3.74 -8.41
N ALA A 78 -0.77 -2.81 -9.19
CA ALA A 78 -0.44 -1.40 -9.09
C ALA A 78 -0.79 -0.83 -7.71
N THR A 79 -1.98 -1.17 -7.20
CA THR A 79 -2.45 -0.75 -5.88
C THR A 79 -1.53 -1.25 -4.76
N GLU A 80 -1.19 -2.54 -4.75
CA GLU A 80 -0.27 -3.15 -3.77
C GLU A 80 1.12 -2.49 -3.81
N ASN A 81 1.66 -2.25 -5.01
CA ASN A 81 2.96 -1.61 -5.18
C ASN A 81 2.97 -0.16 -4.68
N VAL A 82 1.93 0.60 -5.01
CA VAL A 82 1.83 2.01 -4.62
C VAL A 82 1.62 2.12 -3.10
N LEU A 83 0.79 1.28 -2.50
CA LEU A 83 0.62 1.23 -1.05
C LEU A 83 1.96 0.97 -0.35
N ARG A 84 2.78 0.05 -0.87
CA ARG A 84 4.09 -0.26 -0.32
C ARG A 84 5.11 0.88 -0.49
N LEU A 85 5.09 1.55 -1.64
CA LEU A 85 5.94 2.73 -1.91
C LEU A 85 5.56 3.90 -1.00
N LEU A 86 4.27 4.11 -0.79
CA LEU A 86 3.77 5.21 0.02
C LEU A 86 3.75 4.88 1.52
N HIS A 87 3.98 3.63 1.94
CA HIS A 87 4.00 3.25 3.36
C HIS A 87 4.97 4.11 4.17
N ALA A 88 6.20 4.34 3.68
CA ALA A 88 7.20 5.13 4.39
C ALA A 88 6.81 6.61 4.49
N LYS A 89 6.15 7.14 3.45
CA LYS A 89 5.71 8.54 3.37
C LYS A 89 4.42 8.79 4.18
N HIS A 90 3.56 7.79 4.31
CA HIS A 90 2.32 7.88 5.08
C HIS A 90 2.47 7.43 6.53
N ALA A 91 3.47 6.61 6.88
CA ALA A 91 3.80 6.29 8.27
C ALA A 91 4.05 7.55 9.11
N GLU A 92 4.66 8.58 8.53
CA GLU A 92 4.81 9.89 9.17
C GLU A 92 3.44 10.56 9.42
N LYS A 93 2.54 10.49 8.44
CA LYS A 93 1.21 11.12 8.53
C LYS A 93 0.24 10.35 9.42
N LEU A 94 0.40 9.05 9.57
CA LEU A 94 -0.45 8.20 10.41
C LEU A 94 -0.48 8.66 11.87
N ALA A 95 0.65 9.16 12.39
CA ALA A 95 0.72 9.76 13.73
C ALA A 95 -0.05 11.10 13.85
N LEU A 96 -0.55 11.64 12.74
CA LEU A 96 -1.24 12.93 12.65
C LEU A 96 -2.71 12.79 12.21
N ILE A 97 -3.19 11.56 11.95
CA ILE A 97 -4.58 11.32 11.52
C ILE A 97 -5.46 11.21 12.76
N SER A 98 -6.52 12.03 12.80
CA SER A 98 -7.61 11.85 13.76
C SER A 98 -8.63 10.85 13.20
N TRP A 99 -9.00 9.89 14.03
CA TRP A 99 -10.04 8.91 13.75
C TRP A 99 -11.40 9.47 14.15
N LYS A 100 -12.49 8.99 13.56
CA LYS A 100 -13.83 9.36 14.00
C LYS A 100 -14.46 8.23 14.79
N ASP A 101 -14.95 8.53 16.00
CA ASP A 101 -15.73 7.60 16.80
C ASP A 101 -17.15 7.42 16.21
N LYS A 102 -17.91 6.45 16.74
CA LYS A 102 -19.34 6.24 16.43
C LYS A 102 -20.21 7.50 16.61
N GLU A 103 -19.81 8.44 17.46
CA GLU A 103 -20.44 9.76 17.64
C GLU A 103 -19.85 10.85 16.73
N ASN A 104 -19.01 10.47 15.75
CA ASN A 104 -18.37 11.35 14.78
C ASN A 104 -17.41 12.40 15.40
N LYS A 105 -16.94 12.15 16.62
CA LYS A 105 -15.89 12.95 17.29
C LYS A 105 -14.50 12.48 16.88
N ASP A 106 -13.59 13.44 16.78
CA ASP A 106 -12.19 13.18 16.47
C ASP A 106 -11.47 12.57 17.69
N ILE A 107 -10.85 11.41 17.49
CA ILE A 107 -9.98 10.69 18.43
C ILE A 107 -8.57 10.69 17.85
N PHE A 108 -7.61 11.16 18.65
CA PHE A 108 -6.19 11.23 18.28
C PHE A 108 -5.44 10.00 18.79
#